data_AF-A0A965DE08-F1
#
_entry.id   AF-A0A965DE08-F1
#
_cell.length_a   1.000
_cell.length_b   1.000
_cell.length_c   1.000
_cell.angle_alpha   90.00
_cell.angle_beta   90.00
_cell.angle_gamma   90.00
#
_symmetry.space_group_name_H-M   'P 1'
#
loop_
_entity.id
_entity.type
_entity.pdbx_description
1 polymer ?
#
loop_
_entity_poly.entity_id
_entity_poly.type
_entity_poly.pdbx_seq_one_letter_code
_entity_poly.pdbx_strand_id
1 'polypeptide(L)'
;MIKKKKITVLIGVSGQPNTFTEEMILQMAKNCSHPIIMPLSNPTAKAEAIPADILRWTKGKALIATGSPFDPVDYEGKTYFISQCNNVYIFPGLGLGLIAAHAKKVSIEMFIKACEVVSEEALKYQDGRLFPKISDLREVSKKIGQEIFRLAIKLGLNQRGNLQTVNELIESVIWTPQYKKFKKKK
;
A
#
# COMPACT_ATOMS: atom_id res chain seq x y z
N MET A 1 -23.33 -16.47 -3.30
CA MET A 1 -22.23 -16.69 -2.32
C MET A 1 -22.21 -15.64 -1.21
N ILE A 2 -22.18 -14.34 -1.55
CA ILE A 2 -22.08 -13.21 -0.61
C ILE A 2 -23.08 -13.27 0.55
N LYS A 3 -24.37 -13.44 0.26
CA LYS A 3 -25.42 -13.58 1.28
C LYS A 3 -25.21 -14.78 2.20
N LYS A 4 -25.03 -15.98 1.61
CA LYS A 4 -24.91 -17.26 2.34
C LYS A 4 -23.68 -17.30 3.26
N LYS A 5 -22.57 -16.71 2.83
CA LYS A 5 -21.31 -16.70 3.59
C LYS A 5 -21.09 -15.42 4.40
N LYS A 6 -22.06 -14.50 4.41
CA LYS A 6 -21.97 -13.19 5.08
C LYS A 6 -20.65 -12.46 4.78
N ILE A 7 -20.28 -12.39 3.50
CA ILE A 7 -19.02 -11.76 3.08
C ILE A 7 -19.02 -10.28 3.47
N THR A 8 -17.94 -9.85 4.13
CA THR A 8 -17.70 -8.47 4.59
C THR A 8 -16.49 -7.81 3.93
N VAL A 9 -15.64 -8.61 3.28
CA VAL A 9 -14.46 -8.17 2.52
C VAL A 9 -14.52 -8.76 1.13
N LEU A 10 -14.38 -7.93 0.10
CA LEU A 10 -14.38 -8.33 -1.30
C LEU A 10 -13.20 -7.71 -2.03
N ILE A 11 -12.33 -8.56 -2.57
CA ILE A 11 -11.10 -8.17 -3.26
C ILE A 11 -11.18 -8.67 -4.70
N GLY A 12 -11.01 -7.76 -5.64
CA GLY A 12 -11.10 -7.99 -7.08
C GLY A 12 -9.70 -7.93 -7.68
N VAL A 13 -9.24 -9.03 -8.26
CA VAL A 13 -7.95 -9.16 -8.94
C VAL A 13 -8.10 -9.88 -10.28
N SER A 14 -9.27 -9.73 -10.90
CA SER A 14 -9.72 -10.54 -12.04
C SER A 14 -9.27 -10.00 -13.41
N GLY A 15 -8.95 -8.71 -13.49
CA GLY A 15 -8.77 -7.98 -14.74
C GLY A 15 -10.05 -7.77 -15.55
N GLN A 16 -11.21 -8.10 -14.98
CA GLN A 16 -12.51 -8.02 -15.66
C GLN A 16 -13.35 -6.86 -15.08
N PRO A 17 -13.69 -5.86 -15.90
CA PRO A 17 -14.47 -4.72 -15.45
C PRO A 17 -15.91 -5.12 -15.10
N ASN A 18 -16.55 -4.32 -14.24
CA ASN A 18 -17.97 -4.41 -13.89
C ASN A 18 -18.41 -5.75 -13.26
N THR A 19 -17.49 -6.51 -12.68
CA THR A 19 -17.79 -7.77 -12.01
C THR A 19 -18.31 -7.58 -10.58
N PHE A 20 -18.08 -6.42 -9.97
CA PHE A 20 -18.71 -6.05 -8.70
C PHE A 20 -20.04 -5.34 -8.99
N THR A 21 -21.14 -6.07 -8.86
CA THR A 21 -22.48 -5.55 -9.15
C THR A 21 -23.09 -4.81 -7.96
N GLU A 22 -24.05 -3.93 -8.23
CA GLU A 22 -24.84 -3.24 -7.20
C GLU A 22 -25.45 -4.20 -6.18
N GLU A 23 -26.06 -5.29 -6.65
CA GLU A 23 -26.68 -6.30 -5.77
C GLU A 23 -25.65 -6.91 -4.81
N MET A 24 -24.46 -7.23 -5.31
CA MET A 24 -23.37 -7.78 -4.50
C MET A 24 -22.94 -6.81 -3.41
N ILE A 25 -22.74 -5.54 -3.77
CA ILE A 25 -22.28 -4.50 -2.85
C ILE A 25 -23.36 -4.13 -1.82
N LEU A 26 -24.61 -3.99 -2.24
CA LEU A 26 -25.75 -3.79 -1.33
C LEU A 26 -25.87 -4.95 -0.33
N GLN A 27 -25.63 -6.18 -0.77
CA GLN A 27 -25.66 -7.32 0.12
C GLN A 27 -24.49 -7.32 1.11
N MET A 28 -23.30 -6.87 0.71
CA MET A 28 -22.19 -6.66 1.64
C MET A 28 -22.51 -5.59 2.69
N ALA A 29 -23.13 -4.48 2.29
CA ALA A 29 -23.57 -3.42 3.20
C ALA A 29 -24.70 -3.87 4.16
N LYS A 30 -25.42 -4.95 3.83
CA LYS A 30 -26.35 -5.62 4.76
C LYS A 30 -25.63 -6.58 5.73
N ASN A 31 -24.48 -7.13 5.34
CA ASN A 31 -23.74 -8.09 6.15
C ASN A 31 -22.92 -7.40 7.25
N CYS A 32 -22.41 -6.19 7.03
CA CYS A 32 -21.71 -5.40 8.04
C CYS A 32 -21.86 -3.89 7.79
N SER A 33 -21.59 -3.10 8.83
CA SER A 33 -21.72 -1.63 8.78
C SER A 33 -20.69 -0.98 7.86
N HIS A 34 -19.46 -1.48 7.81
CA HIS A 34 -18.36 -0.94 7.01
C HIS A 34 -17.70 -2.05 6.17
N PRO A 35 -18.29 -2.42 5.01
CA PRO A 35 -17.71 -3.45 4.15
C PRO A 35 -16.41 -2.96 3.50
N ILE A 36 -15.42 -3.85 3.38
CA ILE A 36 -14.18 -3.58 2.65
C ILE A 36 -14.35 -4.03 1.22
N ILE A 37 -14.19 -3.12 0.26
CA ILE A 37 -14.40 -3.38 -1.16
C ILE A 37 -13.19 -2.86 -1.94
N MET A 38 -12.43 -3.78 -2.53
CA MET A 38 -11.14 -3.49 -3.15
C MET A 38 -11.10 -3.94 -4.62
N PRO A 39 -11.52 -3.10 -5.58
CA PRO A 39 -11.34 -3.37 -7.01
C PRO A 39 -9.89 -3.06 -7.41
N LEU A 40 -9.01 -4.07 -7.42
CA LEU A 40 -7.56 -3.92 -7.56
C LEU A 40 -7.05 -4.11 -8.99
N SER A 41 -7.92 -4.43 -9.93
CA SER A 41 -7.51 -4.63 -11.32
C SER A 41 -7.00 -3.33 -11.97
N ASN A 42 -5.95 -3.49 -12.79
CA ASN A 42 -5.28 -2.38 -13.48
C ASN A 42 -5.39 -2.56 -15.00
N PRO A 43 -5.49 -1.48 -15.80
CA PRO A 43 -5.64 -0.07 -15.40
C PRO A 43 -7.06 0.24 -14.90
N THR A 44 -7.40 1.51 -14.63
CA THR A 44 -8.74 1.95 -14.16
C THR A 44 -9.90 1.37 -14.97
N ALA A 45 -9.76 1.26 -16.29
CA ALA A 45 -10.76 0.67 -17.19
C ALA A 45 -11.05 -0.83 -16.93
N LYS A 46 -10.23 -1.51 -16.14
CA LYS A 46 -10.39 -2.91 -15.75
C LYS A 46 -10.81 -3.09 -14.30
N ALA A 47 -11.01 -2.00 -13.55
CA ALA A 47 -11.47 -2.07 -12.16
C ALA A 47 -12.84 -2.78 -12.08
N GLU A 48 -13.00 -3.66 -11.10
CA GLU A 48 -14.22 -4.46 -10.94
C GLU A 48 -15.47 -3.61 -10.67
N ALA A 49 -15.31 -2.44 -10.06
CA ALA A 49 -16.31 -1.39 -9.93
C ALA A 49 -15.64 -0.02 -9.74
N ILE A 50 -16.37 1.05 -10.07
CA ILE A 50 -15.94 2.43 -9.87
C ILE A 50 -16.22 2.84 -8.41
N PRO A 51 -15.29 3.50 -7.71
CA PRO A 51 -15.47 3.92 -6.31
C PRO A 51 -16.73 4.74 -6.04
N ALA A 52 -17.11 5.62 -6.99
CA ALA A 52 -18.33 6.44 -6.86
C ALA A 52 -19.61 5.60 -6.78
N ASP A 53 -19.68 4.51 -7.53
CA ASP A 53 -20.81 3.59 -7.48
C ASP A 53 -20.84 2.83 -6.14
N ILE A 54 -19.68 2.34 -5.69
CA ILE A 54 -19.55 1.66 -4.41
C ILE A 54 -20.00 2.57 -3.25
N LEU A 55 -19.58 3.84 -3.26
CA LEU A 55 -19.99 4.82 -2.25
C LEU A 55 -21.51 5.04 -2.28
N ARG A 56 -22.10 5.23 -3.47
CA ARG A 56 -23.54 5.40 -3.64
C ARG A 56 -24.32 4.18 -3.12
N TRP A 57 -23.94 2.98 -3.52
CA TRP A 57 -24.62 1.74 -3.11
C TRP A 57 -24.50 1.47 -1.62
N THR A 58 -23.37 1.85 -1.00
CA THR A 58 -23.15 1.64 0.44
C THR A 58 -23.53 2.82 1.32
N LYS A 59 -24.07 3.91 0.73
CA LYS A 59 -24.38 5.16 1.43
C LYS A 59 -23.15 5.71 2.18
N GLY A 60 -22.01 5.72 1.50
CA GLY A 60 -20.74 6.25 2.02
C GLY A 60 -20.08 5.40 3.12
N LYS A 61 -20.54 4.17 3.35
CA LYS A 61 -20.06 3.30 4.44
C LYS A 61 -18.91 2.37 4.05
N ALA A 62 -18.73 2.09 2.77
CA ALA A 62 -17.66 1.19 2.32
C ALA A 62 -16.27 1.76 2.60
N LEU A 63 -15.35 0.88 2.98
CA LEU A 63 -13.91 1.13 2.98
C LEU A 63 -13.35 0.69 1.63
N ILE A 64 -12.82 1.65 0.85
CA ILE A 64 -12.47 1.44 -0.56
C ILE A 64 -10.98 1.68 -0.78
N ALA A 65 -10.32 0.73 -1.43
CA ALA A 65 -9.00 0.92 -2.01
C ALA A 65 -8.92 0.26 -3.39
N THR A 66 -8.20 0.88 -4.31
CA THR A 66 -8.17 0.49 -5.73
C THR A 66 -6.76 0.20 -6.21
N GLY A 67 -6.61 -0.54 -7.30
CA GLY A 67 -5.28 -0.87 -7.85
C GLY A 67 -4.65 0.32 -8.60
N SER A 68 -5.48 1.05 -9.34
CA SER A 68 -5.14 2.23 -10.15
C SER A 68 -5.66 3.51 -9.50
N PRO A 69 -5.06 4.68 -9.75
CA PRO A 69 -5.51 5.92 -9.13
C PRO A 69 -6.92 6.32 -9.62
N PHE A 70 -7.75 6.81 -8.69
CA PHE A 70 -9.02 7.45 -8.96
C PHE A 70 -9.04 8.82 -8.28
N ASP A 71 -9.75 9.77 -8.88
CA ASP A 71 -9.97 11.08 -8.28
C ASP A 71 -10.80 10.94 -6.98
N PRO A 72 -10.68 11.90 -6.04
CA PRO A 72 -11.58 11.97 -4.89
C PRO A 72 -13.05 12.00 -5.33
N VAL A 73 -13.92 11.38 -4.54
CA VAL A 73 -15.36 11.34 -4.83
C VAL A 73 -16.12 12.15 -3.79
N ASP A 74 -16.92 13.10 -4.23
CA ASP A 74 -17.85 13.83 -3.37
C ASP A 74 -19.17 13.06 -3.24
N TYR A 75 -19.58 12.77 -2.01
CA TYR A 75 -20.83 12.09 -1.69
C TYR A 75 -21.46 12.68 -0.43
N GLU A 76 -22.72 13.14 -0.54
CA GLU A 76 -23.50 13.74 0.56
C GLU A 76 -22.76 14.85 1.33
N GLY A 77 -22.05 15.73 0.62
CA GLY A 77 -21.32 16.85 1.21
C GLY A 77 -19.98 16.48 1.86
N LYS A 78 -19.54 15.23 1.72
CA LYS A 78 -18.22 14.75 2.17
C LYS A 78 -17.37 14.30 0.99
N THR A 79 -16.11 14.72 0.98
CA THR A 79 -15.10 14.24 0.03
C THR A 79 -14.44 12.95 0.54
N TYR A 80 -14.41 11.92 -0.30
CA TYR A 80 -13.80 10.63 -0.04
C TYR A 80 -12.52 10.47 -0.87
N PHE A 81 -11.38 10.35 -0.19
CA PHE A 81 -10.10 10.07 -0.86
C PHE A 81 -9.94 8.58 -1.14
N ILE A 82 -9.97 8.20 -2.41
CA ILE A 82 -9.84 6.81 -2.83
C ILE A 82 -8.37 6.40 -2.72
N SER A 83 -8.09 5.46 -1.81
CA SER A 83 -6.74 4.97 -1.60
C SER A 83 -6.30 4.04 -2.73
N GLN A 84 -5.01 4.07 -3.05
CA GLN A 84 -4.42 3.11 -3.99
C GLN A 84 -3.75 1.99 -3.21
N CYS A 85 -4.27 0.77 -3.30
CA CYS A 85 -3.64 -0.44 -2.78
C CYS A 85 -2.71 -1.00 -3.85
N ASN A 86 -1.48 -0.47 -3.90
CA ASN A 86 -0.50 -0.82 -4.92
C ASN A 86 0.82 -1.27 -4.30
N ASN A 87 1.54 -2.16 -5.00
CA ASN A 87 2.83 -2.70 -4.55
C ASN A 87 3.94 -1.64 -4.44
N VAL A 88 3.73 -0.44 -4.98
CA VAL A 88 4.60 0.73 -4.82
C VAL A 88 4.85 1.09 -3.35
N TYR A 89 3.95 0.77 -2.43
CA TYR A 89 4.16 0.99 -0.99
C TYR A 89 5.15 0.00 -0.36
N ILE A 90 5.39 -1.15 -1.00
CA ILE A 90 6.17 -2.24 -0.41
C ILE A 90 7.55 -2.36 -1.07
N PHE A 91 7.59 -2.53 -2.39
CA PHE A 91 8.82 -2.92 -3.07
C PHE A 91 9.99 -1.95 -2.93
N PRO A 92 9.82 -0.62 -3.02
CA PRO A 92 10.94 0.31 -2.89
C PRO A 92 11.59 0.25 -1.49
N GLY A 93 10.77 0.26 -0.44
CA GLY A 93 11.27 0.18 0.94
C GLY A 93 11.85 -1.18 1.30
N LEU A 94 11.18 -2.26 0.87
CA LEU A 94 11.69 -3.62 1.04
C LEU A 94 13.04 -3.79 0.36
N GLY A 95 13.15 -3.38 -0.91
CA GLY A 95 14.40 -3.42 -1.67
C GLY A 95 15.51 -2.60 -1.03
N LEU A 96 15.20 -1.38 -0.56
CA LEU A 96 16.14 -0.53 0.15
C LEU A 96 16.75 -1.22 1.38
N GLY A 97 15.91 -1.85 2.22
CA GLY A 97 16.38 -2.57 3.40
C GLY A 97 17.21 -3.81 3.07
N LEU A 98 16.80 -4.57 2.05
CA LEU A 98 17.54 -5.76 1.57
C LEU A 98 18.91 -5.39 1.02
N ILE A 99 18.99 -4.34 0.19
CA ILE A 99 20.26 -3.81 -0.34
C ILE A 99 21.11 -3.27 0.80
N ALA A 100 20.53 -2.52 1.74
CA ALA A 100 21.29 -2.02 2.88
C ALA A 100 21.88 -3.16 3.73
N ALA A 101 21.18 -4.28 3.89
CA ALA A 101 21.63 -5.43 4.68
C ALA A 101 22.53 -6.41 3.91
N HIS A 102 22.70 -6.26 2.59
CA HIS A 102 23.21 -7.34 1.73
C HIS A 102 22.51 -8.67 2.08
N ALA A 103 21.18 -8.66 2.15
CA ALA A 103 20.43 -9.80 2.68
C ALA A 103 20.58 -11.05 1.79
N LYS A 104 20.87 -12.21 2.40
CA LYS A 104 21.02 -13.50 1.70
C LYS A 104 19.74 -13.99 1.03
N LYS A 105 18.59 -13.66 1.61
CA LYS A 105 17.27 -14.11 1.15
C LYS A 105 16.20 -13.12 1.60
N VAL A 106 15.09 -13.11 0.87
CA VAL A 106 13.87 -12.41 1.27
C VAL A 106 12.99 -13.41 2.03
N SER A 107 12.43 -13.00 3.16
CA SER A 107 11.54 -13.84 3.97
C SER A 107 10.11 -13.27 4.00
N ILE A 108 9.12 -14.11 4.34
CA ILE A 108 7.72 -13.68 4.43
C ILE A 108 7.52 -12.65 5.55
N GLU A 109 8.27 -12.78 6.64
CA GLU A 109 8.27 -11.86 7.77
C GLU A 109 8.67 -10.45 7.33
N MET A 110 9.55 -10.31 6.33
CA MET A 110 9.91 -9.00 5.78
C MET A 110 8.74 -8.36 5.02
N PHE A 111 7.97 -9.13 4.27
CA PHE A 111 6.75 -8.60 3.63
C PHE A 111 5.70 -8.20 4.66
N ILE A 112 5.48 -9.03 5.69
CA ILE A 112 4.55 -8.72 6.78
C ILE A 112 4.99 -7.43 7.49
N LYS A 113 6.29 -7.31 7.80
CA LYS A 113 6.82 -6.10 8.45
C LYS A 113 6.66 -4.85 7.59
N ALA A 114 6.84 -4.96 6.27
CA ALA A 114 6.57 -3.84 5.37
C ALA A 114 5.07 -3.44 5.39
N CYS A 115 4.15 -4.40 5.38
CA CYS A 115 2.71 -4.14 5.50
C CYS A 115 2.33 -3.48 6.84
N GLU A 116 2.94 -3.92 7.96
CA GLU A 116 2.75 -3.29 9.27
C GLU A 116 3.14 -1.81 9.25
N VAL A 117 4.31 -1.48 8.70
CA VAL A 117 4.76 -0.08 8.58
C VAL A 117 3.81 0.74 7.71
N VAL A 118 3.35 0.20 6.58
CA VAL A 118 2.36 0.91 5.73
C VAL A 118 1.06 1.18 6.49
N SER A 119 0.58 0.21 7.27
CA SER A 119 -0.61 0.35 8.11
C SER A 119 -0.42 1.43 9.19
N GLU A 120 0.71 1.42 9.89
CA GLU A 120 1.05 2.43 10.91
C GLU A 120 1.15 3.84 10.31
N GLU A 121 1.72 3.98 9.12
CA GLU A 121 1.78 5.27 8.42
C GLU A 121 0.40 5.72 7.91
N ALA A 122 -0.48 4.79 7.50
CA ALA A 122 -1.85 5.10 7.09
C ALA A 122 -2.73 5.60 8.25
N LEU A 123 -2.52 5.09 9.47
CA LEU A 123 -3.28 5.50 10.66
C LEU A 123 -3.05 6.97 11.07
N LYS A 124 -2.05 7.64 10.52
CA LYS A 124 -1.77 9.05 10.79
C LYS A 124 -2.75 10.01 10.13
N TYR A 125 -3.53 9.54 9.16
CA TYR A 125 -4.52 10.35 8.47
C TYR A 125 -5.91 10.14 9.07
N GLN A 126 -6.66 11.23 9.22
CA GLN A 126 -8.02 11.22 9.79
C GLN A 126 -9.13 11.38 8.74
N ASP A 127 -8.76 11.42 7.46
CA ASP A 127 -9.68 11.66 6.33
C ASP A 127 -10.28 10.37 5.74
N GLY A 128 -10.11 9.23 6.43
CA GLY A 128 -10.69 7.95 6.06
C GLY A 128 -9.97 7.18 4.96
N ARG A 129 -8.81 7.66 4.50
CA ARG A 129 -7.95 6.89 3.58
C ARG A 129 -7.41 5.62 4.26
N LEU A 130 -7.22 4.57 3.48
CA LEU A 130 -6.71 3.27 3.93
C LEU A 130 -5.20 3.11 3.72
N PHE A 131 -4.58 3.96 2.92
CA PHE A 131 -3.15 3.95 2.63
C PHE A 131 -2.55 5.35 2.79
N PRO A 132 -1.22 5.47 3.01
CA PRO A 132 -0.56 6.76 3.05
C PRO A 132 -0.73 7.55 1.74
N LYS A 133 -0.37 8.84 1.74
CA LYS A 133 -0.30 9.61 0.49
C LYS A 133 0.85 9.11 -0.38
N ILE A 134 0.63 9.09 -1.70
CA ILE A 134 1.68 8.80 -2.68
C ILE A 134 2.86 9.78 -2.55
N SER A 135 2.59 11.05 -2.19
CA SER A 135 3.63 12.06 -1.92
C SER A 135 4.62 11.65 -0.82
N ASP A 136 4.17 10.78 0.10
CA ASP A 136 4.92 10.42 1.29
C ASP A 136 5.68 9.09 1.08
N LEU A 137 5.57 8.48 -0.11
CA LEU A 137 6.18 7.19 -0.45
C LEU A 137 7.68 7.14 -0.18
N ARG A 138 8.42 8.23 -0.40
CA ARG A 138 9.86 8.26 -0.15
C ARG A 138 10.17 8.04 1.33
N GLU A 139 9.43 8.72 2.20
CA GLU A 139 9.61 8.60 3.66
C GLU A 139 9.09 7.26 4.18
N VAL A 140 7.93 6.81 3.69
CA VAL A 140 7.39 5.47 4.01
C VAL A 140 8.37 4.37 3.59
N SER A 141 8.93 4.45 2.39
CA SER A 141 9.92 3.49 1.88
C SER A 141 11.19 3.48 2.73
N LYS A 142 11.66 4.65 3.16
CA LYS A 142 12.80 4.75 4.06
C LYS A 142 12.55 4.04 5.39
N LYS A 143 11.39 4.26 6.01
CA LYS A 143 11.00 3.58 7.26
C LYS A 143 10.90 2.07 7.10
N ILE A 144 10.26 1.61 6.02
CA ILE A 144 10.23 0.17 5.68
C ILE A 144 11.66 -0.35 5.57
N GLY A 145 12.54 0.33 4.81
CA GLY A 145 13.92 -0.09 4.64
C GLY A 145 14.68 -0.24 5.97
N GLN A 146 14.48 0.69 6.89
CA GLN A 146 15.05 0.62 8.24
C GLN A 146 14.55 -0.62 9.02
N GLU A 147 13.24 -0.89 8.99
CA GLU A 147 12.65 -2.05 9.67
C GLU A 147 13.07 -3.37 9.03
N ILE A 148 13.15 -3.44 7.70
CA ILE A 148 13.63 -4.63 6.98
C ILE A 148 15.11 -4.89 7.28
N PHE A 149 15.93 -3.84 7.35
CA PHE A 149 17.33 -3.98 7.74
C PHE A 149 17.46 -4.56 9.16
N ARG A 150 16.73 -4.01 10.14
CA ARG A 150 16.68 -4.54 11.51
C ARG A 150 16.25 -6.00 11.55
N LEU A 151 15.21 -6.34 10.78
CA LEU A 151 14.70 -7.70 10.70
C LEU A 151 15.68 -8.66 10.03
N ALA A 152 16.41 -8.23 9.00
CA ALA A 152 17.45 -9.02 8.36
C ALA A 152 18.58 -9.40 9.33
N ILE A 153 18.97 -8.48 10.23
CA ILE A 153 19.92 -8.79 11.32
C ILE A 153 19.31 -9.82 12.27
N LYS A 154 18.10 -9.57 12.76
CA LYS A 154 17.40 -10.45 13.71
C LYS A 154 17.26 -11.89 13.20
N LEU A 155 17.01 -12.05 11.90
CA LEU A 155 16.86 -13.34 11.24
C LEU A 155 18.19 -13.98 10.81
N GLY A 156 19.34 -13.35 11.07
CA GLY A 156 20.65 -13.85 10.66
C GLY A 156 20.89 -13.83 9.14
N LEU A 157 20.18 -12.97 8.42
CA LEU A 157 20.22 -12.87 6.95
C LEU A 157 21.11 -11.74 6.44
N ASN A 158 21.50 -10.82 7.30
CA ASN A 158 22.42 -9.72 7.01
C ASN A 158 23.84 -10.23 6.70
N GLN A 159 24.45 -9.76 5.60
CA GLN A 159 25.86 -10.05 5.26
C GLN A 159 26.78 -8.83 5.40
N ARG A 160 26.24 -7.65 5.67
CA ARG A 160 27.04 -6.42 5.74
C ARG A 160 27.82 -6.25 7.06
N GLY A 161 27.55 -7.10 8.06
CA GLY A 161 28.08 -6.95 9.42
C GLY A 161 27.30 -5.89 10.22
N ASN A 162 27.79 -5.54 11.41
CA ASN A 162 27.13 -4.59 12.34
C ASN A 162 28.00 -3.32 12.57
N LEU A 163 28.44 -2.69 11.48
CA LEU A 163 29.49 -1.66 11.53
C LEU A 163 28.96 -0.21 11.60
N GLN A 164 27.66 0.01 11.42
CA GLN A 164 27.06 1.35 11.31
C GLN A 164 25.63 1.36 11.88
N THR A 165 25.11 2.54 12.20
CA THR A 165 23.71 2.66 12.64
C THR A 165 22.75 2.41 11.48
N VAL A 166 21.53 1.95 11.79
CA VAL A 166 20.48 1.68 10.78
C VAL A 166 20.20 2.91 9.90
N ASN A 167 20.19 4.10 10.49
CA ASN A 167 19.91 5.33 9.77
C ASN A 167 21.02 5.68 8.78
N GLU A 168 22.28 5.63 9.21
CA GLU A 168 23.43 5.91 8.34
C GLU A 168 23.49 4.93 7.17
N LEU A 169 23.22 3.64 7.41
CA LEU A 169 23.24 2.62 6.37
C LEU A 169 22.16 2.85 5.32
N ILE A 170 20.93 3.14 5.76
CA ILE A 170 19.83 3.40 4.85
C ILE A 170 20.09 4.67 4.03
N GLU A 171 20.54 5.75 4.67
CA GLU A 171 20.91 7.00 3.97
C GLU A 171 22.05 6.80 2.96
N SER A 172 23.02 5.93 3.26
CA SER A 172 24.14 5.64 2.35
C SER A 172 23.71 4.99 1.03
N VAL A 173 22.55 4.33 1.00
CA VAL A 173 22.02 3.60 -0.15
C VAL A 173 20.99 4.41 -0.93
N ILE A 174 20.37 5.41 -0.30
CA ILE A 174 19.37 6.25 -0.95
C ILE A 174 20.03 7.16 -1.98
N TRP A 175 19.58 7.07 -3.23
CA TRP A 175 19.99 8.00 -4.28
C TRP A 175 19.32 9.37 -4.12
N THR A 176 20.10 10.44 -4.35
CA THR A 176 19.62 11.82 -4.35
C THR A 176 19.71 12.42 -5.76
N PRO A 177 18.65 13.11 -6.24
CA PRO A 177 18.64 13.76 -7.55
C PRO A 177 19.44 15.07 -7.54
N GLN A 178 20.72 15.00 -7.19
CA GLN A 178 21.65 16.13 -7.17
C GLN A 178 22.80 15.87 -8.13
N TYR A 179 23.07 16.83 -9.02
CA TYR A 179 24.23 16.76 -9.90
C TYR A 179 25.52 16.76 -9.06
N LYS A 180 26.32 15.71 -9.23
CA LYS A 180 27.66 15.67 -8.64
C LYS A 180 28.62 16.49 -9.49
N LYS A 181 29.47 17.29 -8.84
CA LYS A 181 30.55 18.00 -9.54
C LYS A 181 31.51 16.97 -10.15
N PHE A 182 31.56 16.90 -11.48
CA PHE A 182 32.48 16.02 -12.19
C PHE A 182 33.89 16.64 -12.16
N LYS A 183 34.85 15.97 -11.54
CA LYS A 183 36.28 16.28 -11.70
C LYS A 183 36.87 15.23 -12.62
N LYS A 184 37.42 15.65 -13.76
CA LYS A 184 38.18 14.77 -14.66
C LYS A 184 39.37 14.23 -13.86
N LYS A 185 39.52 12.91 -13.75
CA LYS A 185 40.73 12.32 -13.16
C LYS A 185 41.93 12.78 -14.00
N LYS A 186 42.92 13.39 -13.35
CA LYS A 186 44.24 13.64 -13.94
C LYS A 186 45.00 12.33 -14.06
#